data_AF-A0A1A8C2U9-F1
#
_entry.id   AF-A0A1A8C2U9-F1
#
_cell.length_a   1.000
_cell.length_b   1.000
_cell.length_c   1.000
_cell.angle_alpha   90.00
_cell.angle_beta   90.00
_cell.angle_gamma   90.00
#
_symmetry.space_group_name_H-M   'P 1'
#
loop_
_entity.id
_entity.type
_entity.pdbx_description
1 polymer ?
#
loop_
_entity_poly.entity_id
_entity_poly.type
_entity_poly.pdbx_seq_one_letter_code
_entity_poly.pdbx_strand_id
1 'polypeptide(L)'
;QRPGAQAVRVEAALEHWYVTGLQQMGTVPSLITSVGESSSSLLSVVFELNPEESSGDQLLRVHSQPVEIIYDAVTVNSMVDFFKTGKGVDLEFLTSATLSKLEEIKEKTAAGLFHIIETRKVLDLKIDLKPSYLLIPMSGFYSDRADLIIVDFGSFQLNSVDQFGSISSPSSSSL
;
A
#
# COMPACT_ATOMS: atom_id res chain seq x y z
N GLN A 1 22.52 -18.48 22.18
CA GLN A 1 23.38 -17.48 21.50
C GLN A 1 23.17 -17.69 20.00
N ARG A 2 22.45 -16.79 19.30
CA ARG A 2 22.30 -16.91 17.83
C ARG A 2 23.61 -16.43 17.18
N PRO A 3 24.32 -17.28 16.41
CA PRO A 3 25.57 -16.89 15.76
C PRO A 3 25.28 -15.92 14.61
N GLY A 4 26.15 -14.92 14.44
CA GLY A 4 26.08 -13.80 13.49
C GLY A 4 25.20 -13.99 12.25
N ALA A 5 23.92 -13.67 12.37
CA ALA A 5 23.00 -13.62 11.25
C ALA A 5 23.20 -12.29 10.52
N GLN A 6 23.32 -12.33 9.20
CA GLN A 6 23.34 -11.12 8.37
C GLN A 6 21.97 -10.43 8.50
N ALA A 7 21.89 -9.43 9.39
CA ALA A 7 20.71 -8.61 9.57
C ALA A 7 20.68 -7.54 8.47
N VAL A 8 19.51 -7.37 7.85
CA VAL A 8 19.28 -6.34 6.83
C VAL A 8 18.03 -5.59 7.22
N ARG A 9 18.12 -4.26 7.22
CA ARG A 9 16.99 -3.37 7.44
C ARG A 9 16.87 -2.42 6.26
N VAL A 10 15.69 -2.36 5.69
CA VAL A 10 15.34 -1.45 4.59
C VAL A 10 14.18 -0.59 5.06
N GLU A 11 14.33 0.71 4.91
CA GLU A 11 13.31 1.69 5.25
C GLU A 11 12.94 2.50 4.02
N ALA A 12 11.64 2.72 3.83
CA ALA A 12 11.11 3.65 2.87
C ALA A 12 10.09 4.54 3.58
N ALA A 13 10.23 5.85 3.40
CA ALA A 13 9.32 6.84 3.96
C ALA A 13 8.84 7.76 2.86
N LEU A 14 7.54 8.06 2.88
CA LEU A 14 6.91 9.12 2.11
C LEU A 14 6.48 10.19 3.11
N GLU A 15 7.04 11.39 2.99
CA GLU A 15 6.78 12.47 3.92
C GLU A 15 5.43 13.13 3.67
N HIS A 16 5.26 13.71 2.49
CA HIS A 16 4.07 14.47 2.12
C HIS A 16 3.57 14.04 0.75
N TRP A 17 2.24 14.07 0.59
CA TRP A 17 1.57 13.82 -0.67
C TRP A 17 0.60 14.96 -0.93
N TYR A 18 0.71 15.54 -2.12
CA TYR A 18 -0.16 16.62 -2.58
C TYR A 18 -0.58 16.36 -4.02
N VAL A 19 -1.89 16.34 -4.27
CA VAL A 19 -2.46 16.19 -5.62
C VAL A 19 -3.42 17.33 -5.87
N THR A 20 -3.30 17.97 -7.02
CA THR A 20 -4.17 19.06 -7.46
C THR A 20 -5.11 18.63 -8.57
N GLY A 21 -6.25 19.32 -8.66
CA GLY A 21 -7.19 19.20 -9.75
C GLY A 21 -7.00 20.26 -10.85
N LEU A 22 -7.98 20.34 -11.73
CA LEU A 22 -8.02 21.30 -12.82
C LEU A 22 -8.34 22.71 -12.31
N GLN A 23 -7.61 23.69 -12.80
CA GLN A 23 -7.86 25.09 -12.49
C GLN A 23 -9.25 25.52 -12.95
N GLN A 24 -10.04 26.07 -12.03
CA GLN A 24 -11.41 26.52 -12.27
C GLN A 24 -11.62 27.83 -11.51
N MET A 25 -12.30 28.80 -12.13
CA MET A 25 -12.61 30.10 -11.49
C MET A 25 -11.37 30.79 -10.86
N GLY A 26 -10.19 30.62 -11.47
CA GLY A 26 -8.92 31.18 -10.99
C GLY A 26 -8.26 30.42 -9.83
N THR A 27 -8.86 29.34 -9.32
CA THR A 27 -8.33 28.54 -8.21
C THR A 27 -7.96 27.14 -8.67
N VAL A 28 -6.86 26.59 -8.15
CA VAL A 28 -6.47 25.18 -8.36
C VAL A 28 -6.86 24.40 -7.10
N PRO A 29 -7.83 23.46 -7.18
CA PRO A 29 -8.25 22.71 -6.00
C PRO A 29 -7.16 21.71 -5.56
N SER A 30 -6.96 21.56 -4.25
CA SER A 30 -6.24 20.41 -3.69
C SER A 30 -7.21 19.25 -3.57
N LEU A 31 -6.81 18.07 -4.05
CA LEU A 31 -7.63 16.85 -4.06
C LEU A 31 -7.15 15.82 -3.06
N ILE A 32 -5.86 15.78 -2.77
CA ILE A 32 -5.30 14.88 -1.75
C ILE A 32 -4.25 15.66 -0.99
N THR A 33 -4.40 15.69 0.34
CA THR A 33 -3.45 16.34 1.24
C THR A 33 -3.15 15.41 2.41
N SER A 34 -1.88 15.23 2.76
CA SER A 34 -1.49 14.56 4.00
C SER A 34 -1.96 15.34 5.22
N VAL A 35 -2.63 14.67 6.16
CA VAL A 35 -3.13 15.26 7.40
C VAL A 35 -2.28 14.71 8.55
N GLY A 36 -1.52 15.57 9.21
CA GLY A 36 -0.63 15.13 10.29
C GLY A 36 0.41 16.18 10.67
N GLU A 37 1.19 15.89 11.69
CA GLU A 37 2.31 16.73 12.11
C GLU A 37 3.39 16.73 11.02
N SER A 38 3.93 17.90 10.68
CA SER A 38 4.91 18.07 9.59
C SER A 38 6.22 17.30 9.80
N SER A 39 6.45 16.79 11.02
CA SER A 39 7.59 15.98 11.43
C SER A 39 7.40 14.48 11.19
N SER A 40 6.19 14.04 10.84
CA SER A 40 5.84 12.62 10.69
C SER A 40 5.66 12.24 9.23
N SER A 41 6.26 11.13 8.80
CA SER A 41 6.07 10.60 7.46
C SER A 41 4.62 10.14 7.23
N LEU A 42 4.00 10.54 6.11
CA LEU A 42 2.69 10.06 5.68
C LEU A 42 2.63 8.54 5.57
N LEU A 43 3.65 7.89 5.01
CA LEU A 43 3.74 6.44 4.92
C LEU A 43 5.15 6.01 5.29
N SER A 44 5.27 5.06 6.20
CA SER A 44 6.53 4.42 6.59
C SER A 44 6.41 2.92 6.36
N VAL A 45 7.40 2.37 5.63
CA VAL A 45 7.54 0.94 5.38
C VAL A 45 8.92 0.51 5.85
N VAL A 46 8.97 -0.41 6.80
CA VAL A 46 10.21 -0.97 7.34
C VAL A 46 10.19 -2.47 7.12
N PHE A 47 11.22 -2.98 6.45
CA PHE A 47 11.44 -4.40 6.27
C PHE A 47 12.75 -4.82 6.93
N GLU A 48 12.71 -5.89 7.71
CA GLU A 48 13.87 -6.43 8.41
C GLU A 48 14.02 -7.94 8.13
N LEU A 49 15.27 -8.38 7.92
CA LEU A 49 15.68 -9.78 7.95
C LEU A 49 16.39 -10.06 9.27
N ASN A 50 16.02 -11.16 9.92
CA ASN A 50 16.49 -11.52 11.27
C ASN A 50 16.28 -10.37 12.28
N PRO A 51 15.05 -9.84 12.41
CA PRO A 51 14.75 -8.74 13.34
C PRO A 51 15.07 -9.12 14.78
N GLU A 52 15.51 -8.15 15.59
CA GLU A 52 15.77 -8.40 17.02
C GLU A 52 14.46 -8.47 17.83
N GLU A 53 13.43 -7.73 17.41
CA GLU A 53 12.18 -7.56 18.17
C GLU A 53 11.07 -8.58 17.81
N SER A 54 11.33 -9.53 16.90
CA SER A 54 10.34 -10.50 16.45
C SER A 54 10.85 -11.94 16.52
N SER A 55 9.93 -12.87 16.77
CA SER A 55 10.16 -14.32 16.68
C SER A 55 10.30 -14.80 15.23
N GLY A 56 9.82 -14.02 14.26
CA GLY A 56 9.91 -14.32 12.83
C GLY A 56 11.32 -14.13 12.25
N ASP A 57 11.56 -14.76 11.10
CA ASP A 57 12.80 -14.58 10.32
C ASP A 57 12.79 -13.25 9.55
N GLN A 58 11.60 -12.66 9.37
CA GLN A 58 11.36 -11.44 8.65
C GLN A 58 10.30 -10.61 9.36
N LEU A 59 10.42 -9.29 9.26
CA LEU A 59 9.44 -8.34 9.79
C LEU A 59 9.11 -7.31 8.73
N LEU A 60 7.82 -7.09 8.47
CA LEU A 60 7.32 -6.00 7.64
C LEU A 60 6.39 -5.13 8.48
N ARG A 61 6.78 -3.87 8.68
CA ARG A 61 5.96 -2.84 9.32
C ARG A 61 5.52 -1.82 8.28
N VAL A 62 4.23 -1.54 8.24
CA VAL A 62 3.63 -0.48 7.42
C VAL A 62 2.81 0.41 8.33
N HIS A 63 3.13 1.70 8.36
CA HIS A 63 2.39 2.69 9.13
C HIS A 63 2.02 3.86 8.23
N SER A 64 0.78 4.38 8.33
CA SER A 64 0.39 5.60 7.62
C SER A 64 -0.22 6.65 8.53
N GLN A 65 -0.05 7.93 8.19
CA GLN A 65 -0.87 9.04 8.67
C GLN A 65 -2.15 9.16 7.82
N PRO A 66 -3.20 9.84 8.31
CA PRO A 66 -4.41 10.01 7.53
C PRO A 66 -4.19 10.96 6.34
N VAL A 67 -4.95 10.74 5.27
CA VAL A 67 -5.07 11.70 4.15
C VAL A 67 -6.47 12.28 4.10
N GLU A 68 -6.55 13.57 3.77
CA GLU A 68 -7.78 14.22 3.34
C GLU A 68 -7.88 14.10 1.83
N ILE A 69 -9.03 13.61 1.36
CA ILE A 69 -9.34 13.51 -0.06
C ILE A 69 -10.55 14.39 -0.35
N ILE A 70 -10.49 15.19 -1.39
CA ILE A 70 -11.57 16.06 -1.84
C ILE A 70 -11.99 15.64 -3.24
N TYR A 71 -13.27 15.32 -3.40
CA TYR A 71 -13.85 15.04 -4.71
C TYR A 71 -14.08 16.34 -5.50
N ASP A 72 -13.49 16.44 -6.69
CA ASP A 72 -13.73 17.51 -7.65
C ASP A 72 -14.32 16.92 -8.94
N ALA A 73 -15.57 17.27 -9.23
CA ALA A 73 -16.34 16.67 -10.32
C ALA A 73 -15.73 16.96 -11.69
N VAL A 74 -15.27 18.20 -11.91
CA VAL A 74 -14.70 18.62 -13.19
C VAL A 74 -13.38 17.91 -13.47
N THR A 75 -12.52 17.77 -12.46
CA THR A 75 -11.26 17.01 -12.58
C THR A 75 -11.53 15.54 -12.88
N VAL A 76 -12.42 14.89 -12.12
CA VAL A 76 -12.76 13.47 -12.32
C VAL A 76 -13.35 13.24 -13.70
N ASN A 77 -14.32 14.07 -14.12
CA ASN A 77 -14.93 13.95 -15.44
C ASN A 77 -13.90 14.12 -16.56
N SER A 78 -13.02 15.11 -16.44
CA SER A 78 -11.97 15.34 -17.43
C SER A 78 -10.98 14.18 -17.51
N MET A 79 -10.64 13.56 -16.37
CA MET A 79 -9.80 12.37 -16.33
C MET A 79 -10.49 11.18 -17.02
N VAL A 80 -11.78 10.97 -16.72
CA VAL A 80 -12.59 9.93 -17.37
C VAL A 80 -12.66 10.15 -18.88
N ASP A 81 -12.87 11.39 -19.32
CA ASP A 81 -12.96 11.73 -20.75
C ASP A 81 -11.62 11.53 -21.47
N PHE A 82 -10.50 11.91 -20.84
CA PHE A 82 -9.15 11.65 -21.37
C PHE A 82 -8.94 10.16 -21.67
N PHE A 83 -9.28 9.27 -20.71
CA PHE A 83 -9.13 7.82 -20.92
C PHE A 83 -10.15 7.24 -21.91
N LYS A 84 -11.34 7.84 -22.04
CA LYS A 84 -12.32 7.44 -23.07
C LYS A 84 -11.89 7.85 -24.49
N THR A 85 -11.15 8.95 -24.65
CA THR A 85 -10.69 9.43 -25.96
C THR A 85 -9.63 8.56 -26.63
N GLY A 86 -9.17 7.48 -25.98
CA GLY A 86 -8.26 6.47 -26.51
C GLY A 86 -8.91 5.30 -27.27
N LYS A 87 -10.06 5.47 -27.92
CA LYS A 87 -10.55 4.49 -28.92
C LYS A 87 -9.65 4.53 -30.16
N GLY A 88 -8.49 3.90 -30.06
CA GLY A 88 -7.51 3.79 -31.13
C GLY A 88 -6.15 3.23 -30.72
N VAL A 89 -6.03 2.52 -29.61
CA VAL A 89 -4.86 1.64 -29.40
C VAL A 89 -5.20 0.31 -30.05
N ASP A 90 -4.59 0.08 -31.20
CA ASP A 90 -4.71 -1.15 -31.97
C ASP A 90 -4.21 -2.32 -31.10
N LEU A 91 -5.14 -3.08 -30.53
CA LEU A 91 -4.85 -4.29 -29.73
C LEU A 91 -4.08 -5.35 -30.55
N GLU A 92 -3.96 -5.17 -31.87
CA GLU A 92 -3.28 -6.07 -32.77
C GLU A 92 -1.73 -6.02 -32.64
N PHE A 93 -1.15 -4.89 -32.21
CA PHE A 93 0.31 -4.76 -32.09
C PHE A 93 0.89 -5.22 -30.74
N LEU A 94 0.06 -5.32 -29.68
CA LEU A 94 0.50 -5.77 -28.35
C LEU A 94 0.53 -7.29 -28.20
N THR A 95 -0.18 -8.01 -29.06
CA THR A 95 -0.32 -9.48 -28.97
C THR A 95 0.95 -10.21 -29.42
N SER A 96 1.63 -9.70 -30.46
CA SER A 96 2.87 -10.31 -30.99
C SER A 96 4.08 -10.10 -30.07
N ALA A 97 4.24 -8.90 -29.49
CA ALA A 97 5.33 -8.60 -28.56
C ALA A 97 5.26 -9.40 -27.26
N THR A 98 4.05 -9.76 -26.83
CA THR A 98 3.82 -10.56 -25.61
C THR A 98 4.15 -12.04 -25.83
N LEU A 99 3.85 -12.59 -27.01
CA LEU A 99 4.16 -13.99 -27.34
C LEU A 99 5.66 -14.25 -27.47
N SER A 100 6.40 -13.38 -28.15
CA SER A 100 7.87 -13.54 -28.26
C SER A 100 8.58 -13.41 -26.90
N LYS A 101 8.09 -12.53 -26.00
CA LYS A 101 8.65 -12.43 -24.64
C LYS A 101 8.33 -13.66 -23.77
N LEU A 102 7.18 -14.30 -23.96
CA LEU A 102 6.81 -15.53 -23.24
C LEU A 102 7.71 -16.72 -23.63
N GLU A 103 8.09 -16.85 -24.89
CA GLU A 103 9.00 -17.91 -25.35
C GLU A 103 10.43 -17.73 -24.80
N GLU A 104 10.93 -16.50 -24.74
CA GLU A 104 12.24 -16.20 -24.18
C GLU A 104 12.30 -16.42 -22.64
N ILE A 105 11.19 -16.15 -21.94
CA ILE A 105 11.05 -16.47 -20.50
C ILE A 105 11.01 -17.99 -20.30
N LYS A 106 10.30 -18.73 -21.17
CA LYS A 106 10.22 -20.19 -21.08
C LYS A 106 11.59 -20.86 -21.24
N GLU A 107 12.44 -20.40 -22.16
CA GLU A 107 13.80 -20.95 -22.35
C GLU A 107 14.75 -20.61 -21.20
N LYS A 108 14.61 -19.45 -20.54
CA LYS A 108 15.50 -19.02 -19.44
C LYS A 108 15.12 -19.55 -18.05
N THR A 109 13.97 -20.22 -17.89
CA THR A 109 13.43 -20.55 -16.55
C THR A 109 13.55 -22.04 -16.17
N ALA A 110 13.82 -22.95 -17.11
CA ALA A 110 13.92 -24.39 -16.78
C ALA A 110 15.17 -24.75 -15.93
N ALA A 111 16.25 -23.98 -16.03
CA ALA A 111 17.48 -24.22 -15.26
C ALA A 111 17.61 -23.39 -13.96
N GLY A 112 16.81 -22.32 -13.80
CA GLY A 112 16.91 -21.40 -12.66
C GLY A 112 15.96 -21.69 -11.48
N LEU A 113 14.94 -22.52 -11.67
CA LEU A 113 13.91 -22.79 -10.65
C LEU A 113 14.20 -23.99 -9.72
N PHE A 114 15.34 -24.68 -9.87
CA PHE A 114 15.69 -25.84 -9.03
C PHE A 114 16.67 -25.54 -7.89
N HIS A 115 16.60 -24.34 -7.30
CA HIS A 115 17.24 -24.07 -6.02
C HIS A 115 16.45 -23.12 -5.10
N ILE A 116 15.17 -23.43 -4.89
CA ILE A 116 14.48 -22.95 -3.68
C ILE A 116 14.34 -24.16 -2.76
N ILE A 117 15.47 -24.59 -2.20
CA ILE A 117 15.45 -25.55 -1.10
C ILE A 117 15.06 -24.76 0.17
N GLU A 118 13.76 -24.81 0.45
CA GLU A 118 13.17 -25.05 1.76
C GLU A 118 13.87 -24.40 2.98
N THR A 119 13.52 -23.14 3.24
CA THR A 119 13.51 -22.59 4.59
C THR A 119 12.16 -21.90 4.76
N ARG A 120 11.27 -22.43 5.60
CA ARG A 120 9.99 -21.77 5.90
C ARG A 120 10.28 -20.50 6.69
N LYS A 121 10.57 -19.39 5.99
CA LYS A 121 10.76 -18.08 6.64
C LYS A 121 9.42 -17.62 7.21
N VAL A 122 9.39 -17.34 8.50
CA VAL A 122 8.21 -16.77 9.16
C VAL A 122 8.24 -15.26 9.01
N LEU A 123 7.21 -14.68 8.39
CA LEU A 123 7.03 -13.24 8.25
C LEU A 123 6.10 -12.72 9.36
N ASP A 124 6.62 -11.84 10.20
CA ASP A 124 5.85 -11.00 11.11
C ASP A 124 5.37 -9.75 10.36
N LEU A 125 4.07 -9.68 10.10
CA LEU A 125 3.42 -8.60 9.36
C LEU A 125 2.65 -7.69 10.33
N LYS A 126 2.97 -6.40 10.32
CA LYS A 126 2.29 -5.36 11.11
C LYS A 126 1.90 -4.19 10.20
N ILE A 127 0.62 -3.99 9.99
CA ILE A 127 0.07 -2.89 9.19
C ILE A 127 -0.85 -2.07 10.10
N ASP A 128 -0.62 -0.76 10.16
CA ASP A 128 -1.45 0.22 10.87
C ASP A 128 -1.68 1.44 9.96
N LEU A 129 -2.87 1.51 9.36
CA LEU A 129 -3.28 2.63 8.54
C LEU A 129 -4.26 3.50 9.31
N LYS A 130 -3.89 4.77 9.50
CA LYS A 130 -4.73 5.77 10.18
C LYS A 130 -5.96 6.17 9.32
N PRO A 131 -7.07 6.56 9.96
CA PRO A 131 -8.34 6.79 9.27
C PRO A 131 -8.29 7.99 8.34
N SER A 132 -8.29 7.71 7.04
CA SER A 132 -8.39 8.73 6.00
C SER A 132 -9.85 9.00 5.66
N TYR A 133 -10.16 10.18 5.13
CA TYR A 133 -11.53 10.57 4.84
C TYR A 133 -11.66 11.27 3.49
N LEU A 134 -12.86 11.17 2.92
CA LEU A 134 -13.25 11.77 1.65
C LEU A 134 -14.34 12.81 1.89
N LEU A 135 -14.09 14.03 1.42
CA LEU A 135 -15.02 15.14 1.35
C LEU A 135 -15.65 15.18 -0.04
N ILE A 136 -16.97 15.16 -0.11
CA ILE A 136 -17.74 15.24 -1.35
C ILE A 136 -18.63 16.49 -1.30
N PRO A 137 -18.24 17.58 -1.99
CA PRO A 137 -19.08 18.76 -2.14
C PRO A 137 -20.31 18.44 -2.99
N MET A 138 -21.50 18.79 -2.50
CA MET A 138 -22.76 18.58 -3.25
C MET A 138 -22.78 19.34 -4.59
N SER A 139 -22.07 20.47 -4.66
CA SER A 139 -21.88 21.27 -5.89
C SER A 139 -20.91 20.63 -6.88
N GLY A 140 -20.12 19.63 -6.47
CA GLY A 140 -19.03 19.06 -7.26
C GLY A 140 -17.75 19.91 -7.28
N PHE A 141 -17.72 21.06 -6.61
CA PHE A 141 -16.55 21.92 -6.45
C PHE A 141 -16.46 22.41 -5.00
N TYR A 142 -15.31 22.20 -4.36
CA TYR A 142 -15.12 22.56 -2.96
C TYR A 142 -15.09 24.08 -2.75
N SER A 143 -15.82 24.55 -1.74
CA SER A 143 -15.74 25.94 -1.26
C SER A 143 -16.03 25.96 0.24
N ASP A 144 -15.56 26.99 0.95
CA ASP A 144 -15.70 27.12 2.41
C ASP A 144 -17.17 27.15 2.89
N ARG A 145 -18.14 27.32 1.99
CA ARG A 145 -19.59 27.37 2.27
C ARG A 145 -20.36 26.23 1.61
N ALA A 146 -19.68 25.24 1.04
CA ALA A 146 -20.35 24.13 0.37
C ALA A 146 -20.99 23.18 1.39
N ASP A 147 -22.16 22.65 1.05
CA ASP A 147 -22.71 21.48 1.73
C ASP A 147 -21.88 20.25 1.35
N LEU A 148 -21.40 19.52 2.36
CA LEU A 148 -20.46 18.41 2.19
C LEU A 148 -21.04 17.09 2.72
N ILE A 149 -20.74 16.00 2.02
CA ILE A 149 -20.80 14.64 2.56
C ILE A 149 -19.38 14.26 2.99
N ILE A 150 -19.24 13.72 4.20
CA ILE A 150 -17.96 13.20 4.71
C ILE A 150 -18.05 11.69 4.79
N VAL A 151 -17.10 11.00 4.17
CA VAL A 151 -16.95 9.54 4.24
C VAL A 151 -15.66 9.23 4.96
N ASP A 152 -15.76 8.65 6.15
CA ASP A 152 -14.62 8.15 6.92
C ASP A 152 -14.34 6.69 6.52
N PHE A 153 -13.09 6.38 6.20
CA PHE A 153 -12.66 5.01 5.85
C PHE A 153 -12.32 4.14 7.06
N GLY A 154 -12.25 4.73 8.25
CA GLY A 154 -11.87 4.05 9.49
C GLY A 154 -10.40 3.65 9.51
N SER A 155 -9.95 3.13 10.65
CA SER A 155 -8.59 2.62 10.80
C SER A 155 -8.49 1.17 10.30
N PHE A 156 -7.41 0.85 9.61
CA PHE A 156 -7.11 -0.52 9.21
C PHE A 156 -5.88 -1.03 9.96
N GLN A 157 -6.05 -2.07 10.76
CA GLN A 157 -4.95 -2.72 11.47
C GLN A 157 -4.93 -4.21 11.12
N LEU A 158 -3.75 -4.71 10.77
CA LEU A 158 -3.52 -6.11 10.48
C LEU A 158 -2.21 -6.53 11.13
N ASN A 159 -2.29 -7.56 11.97
CA ASN A 159 -1.13 -8.19 12.57
C ASN A 159 -1.17 -9.69 12.26
N SER A 160 -0.05 -10.26 11.81
CA SER A 160 0.09 -11.71 11.71
C SER A 160 0.08 -12.35 13.09
N VAL A 161 -0.44 -13.57 13.18
CA VAL A 161 -0.43 -14.37 14.42
C VAL A 161 0.52 -15.55 14.27
N ASP A 162 1.37 -15.76 15.26
CA ASP A 162 2.28 -16.92 15.29
C ASP A 162 1.50 -18.18 15.70
N GLN A 163 1.47 -19.18 14.82
CA GLN A 163 0.68 -20.40 15.01
C GLN A 163 1.27 -21.37 16.06
N PHE A 164 2.49 -21.12 16.56
CA PHE A 164 3.17 -22.00 17.53
C PHE A 164 2.89 -21.65 19.01
N GLY A 165 2.16 -20.57 19.31
CA GLY A 165 1.89 -20.12 20.68
C GLY A 165 0.57 -20.60 21.31
N SER A 166 -0.32 -21.27 20.57
CA SER A 166 -1.69 -21.58 21.03
C SER A 166 -1.91 -23.01 21.54
N ILE A 167 -0.84 -23.77 21.82
CA ILE A 167 -0.98 -25.04 22.57
C ILE A 167 -1.07 -24.68 24.06
N SER A 168 -2.30 -24.50 24.53
CA SER A 168 -2.63 -24.46 25.95
C SER A 168 -2.16 -25.76 26.61
N SER A 169 -1.32 -25.62 27.63
CA SER A 169 -0.86 -26.70 28.49
C SER A 169 -2.04 -27.40 29.18
N PRO A 170 -2.20 -28.74 29.08
CA PRO A 170 -3.19 -29.45 29.89
C PRO A 170 -2.74 -29.40 31.35
N SER A 171 -3.60 -28.84 32.21
CA SER A 171 -3.43 -28.86 33.66
C SER A 171 -3.38 -30.29 34.17
N SER A 172 -2.24 -30.74 34.68
CA SER A 172 -2.10 -31.99 35.42
C SER A 172 -2.71 -31.83 36.81
N SER A 173 -3.95 -32.28 37.01
CA SER A 173 -4.50 -32.54 38.34
C SER A 173 -3.99 -33.87 38.86
N SER A 174 -3.21 -33.83 39.93
CA SER A 174 -2.76 -34.99 40.70
C SER A 174 -3.92 -35.56 41.52
N LEU A 175 -4.10 -36.88 41.47
CA LEU A 175 -4.69 -37.69 42.54
C LEU A 175 -3.74 -38.85 42.81
#